data_AF-A0A3N4S890-F1
#
_entry.id   AF-A0A3N4S890-F1
#
_cell.length_a   1.000
_cell.length_b   1.000
_cell.length_c   1.000
_cell.angle_alpha   90.00
_cell.angle_beta   90.00
_cell.angle_gamma   90.00
#
_symmetry.space_group_name_H-M   'P 1'
#
loop_
_entity.id
_entity.type
_entity.pdbx_description
1 polymer ?
#
loop_
_entity_poly.entity_id
_entity_poly.type
_entity_poly.pdbx_seq_one_letter_code
_entity_poly.pdbx_strand_id
1 'polypeptide(L)'
;MDIPPDLIDLQRVRIVAEEARAAYVLAVETRRRAEYPDDVVARCMWSAEEQAEDERLQAAVIAALDAVRTHPALAGGPDRHKLEQAALKAARELVAAG
;
A
#
# COMPACT_ATOMS: atom_id res chain seq x y z
N MET A 1 -13.17 -20.44 -9.69
CA MET A 1 -13.73 -19.52 -8.67
C MET A 1 -13.90 -18.21 -9.39
N ASP A 2 -15.11 -17.69 -9.42
CA ASP A 2 -15.38 -16.39 -10.04
C ASP A 2 -14.97 -15.29 -9.04
N ILE A 3 -14.11 -14.37 -9.47
CA ILE A 3 -13.57 -13.30 -8.60
C ILE A 3 -14.30 -12.01 -8.95
N PRO A 4 -14.97 -11.35 -7.99
CA PRO A 4 -15.62 -10.07 -8.24
C PRO A 4 -14.62 -9.03 -8.78
N PRO A 5 -14.89 -8.40 -9.95
CA PRO A 5 -13.97 -7.42 -10.54
C PRO A 5 -13.71 -6.22 -9.63
N ASP A 6 -14.71 -5.76 -8.89
CA ASP A 6 -14.61 -4.69 -7.90
C ASP A 6 -13.65 -5.05 -6.75
N LEU A 7 -13.64 -6.30 -6.30
CA LEU A 7 -12.65 -6.78 -5.33
C LEU A 7 -11.22 -6.77 -5.91
N ILE A 8 -11.04 -7.09 -7.19
CA ILE A 8 -9.73 -6.98 -7.87
C ILE A 8 -9.29 -5.52 -7.92
N ASP A 9 -10.18 -4.61 -8.29
CA ASP A 9 -9.86 -3.18 -8.35
C ASP A 9 -9.50 -2.59 -6.98
N LEU A 10 -10.20 -2.99 -5.92
CA LEU A 10 -9.82 -2.61 -4.55
C LEU A 10 -8.42 -3.12 -4.16
N GLN A 11 -8.08 -4.35 -4.56
CA GLN A 11 -6.74 -4.89 -4.34
C GLN A 11 -5.68 -4.13 -5.15
N ARG A 12 -5.99 -3.68 -6.38
CA ARG A 12 -5.10 -2.84 -7.18
C ARG A 12 -4.86 -1.49 -6.51
N VAL A 13 -5.93 -0.83 -6.04
CA VAL A 13 -5.82 0.43 -5.28
C VAL A 13 -4.95 0.25 -4.04
N ARG A 14 -5.10 -0.87 -3.32
CA ARG A 14 -4.25 -1.19 -2.17
C ARG A 14 -2.77 -1.32 -2.57
N ILE A 15 -2.46 -2.09 -3.61
CA ILE A 15 -1.08 -2.27 -4.09
C ILE A 15 -0.46 -0.92 -4.45
N VAL A 16 -1.16 -0.10 -5.24
CA VAL A 16 -0.66 1.21 -5.66
C VAL A 16 -0.43 2.14 -4.47
N ALA A 17 -1.30 2.12 -3.46
CA ALA A 17 -1.11 2.91 -2.24
C ALA A 17 0.12 2.44 -1.43
N GLU A 18 0.31 1.12 -1.29
CA GLU A 18 1.46 0.53 -0.61
C GLU A 18 2.77 0.87 -1.33
N GLU A 19 2.80 0.74 -2.66
CA GLU A 19 3.94 1.10 -3.51
C GLU A 19 4.26 2.60 -3.44
N ALA A 20 3.24 3.46 -3.49
CA ALA A 20 3.42 4.91 -3.39
C ALA A 20 4.05 5.30 -2.04
N ARG A 21 3.58 4.71 -0.93
CA ARG A 21 4.17 4.95 0.38
C ARG A 21 5.60 4.42 0.47
N ALA A 22 5.84 3.19 0.02
CA ALA A 22 7.18 2.59 0.06
C ALA A 22 8.19 3.39 -0.78
N ALA A 23 7.79 3.83 -1.97
CA ALA A 23 8.61 4.68 -2.84
C ALA A 23 8.94 6.02 -2.18
N TYR A 24 7.96 6.63 -1.51
CA TYR A 24 8.16 7.88 -0.79
C TYR A 24 9.15 7.71 0.38
N VAL A 25 8.95 6.71 1.24
CA VAL A 25 9.86 6.40 2.36
C VAL A 25 11.29 6.20 1.85
N LEU A 26 11.47 5.40 0.80
CA LEU A 26 12.77 5.14 0.21
C LEU A 26 13.42 6.41 -0.38
N ALA A 27 12.63 7.29 -1.01
CA ALA A 27 13.12 8.56 -1.53
C ALA A 27 13.60 9.49 -0.41
N VAL A 28 12.85 9.58 0.70
CA VAL A 28 13.23 10.34 1.89
C VAL A 28 14.53 9.79 2.49
N GLU A 29 14.60 8.47 2.72
CA GLU A 29 15.81 7.82 3.25
C GLU A 29 17.04 8.04 2.36
N THR A 30 16.86 7.95 1.03
CA THR A 30 17.93 8.16 0.06
C THR A 30 18.44 9.60 0.11
N ARG A 31 17.53 10.58 0.09
CA ARG A 31 17.87 12.01 0.19
C ARG A 31 18.59 12.31 1.49
N ARG A 32 18.05 11.84 2.62
CA ARG A 32 18.62 12.06 3.95
C ARG A 32 20.00 11.44 4.08
N ARG A 33 20.24 10.26 3.50
CA ARG A 33 21.56 9.63 3.48
C ARG A 33 22.59 10.43 2.68
N ALA A 34 22.16 11.08 1.61
CA ALA A 34 23.04 11.97 0.83
C ALA A 34 23.35 13.29 1.55
N GLU A 35 22.36 13.86 2.25
CA GLU A 35 22.52 15.12 3.01
C GLU A 35 23.31 14.94 4.31
N TYR A 36 23.11 13.81 4.99
CA TYR A 36 23.71 13.51 6.29
C TYR A 36 24.45 12.16 6.26
N PRO A 37 25.60 12.05 5.56
CA PRO A 37 26.29 10.77 5.38
C PRO A 37 26.76 10.14 6.69
N ASP A 38 27.30 10.96 7.60
CA ASP A 38 27.90 10.51 8.86
C ASP A 38 27.00 10.70 10.08
N ASP A 39 25.90 11.44 9.97
CA ASP A 39 24.98 11.72 11.07
C ASP A 39 23.76 10.80 11.01
N VAL A 40 23.77 9.75 11.82
CA VAL A 40 22.65 8.79 11.93
C VAL A 40 21.40 9.45 12.53
N VAL A 41 21.57 10.38 13.46
CA VAL A 41 20.44 11.01 14.14
C VAL A 41 19.71 11.93 13.17
N ALA A 42 20.43 12.78 12.43
CA ALA A 42 19.85 13.67 11.44
C ALA A 42 19.11 12.91 10.31
N ARG A 43 19.56 11.70 9.96
CA ARG A 43 18.86 10.82 8.99
C ARG A 43 17.50 10.32 9.48
N CYS A 44 17.35 10.09 10.78
CA CYS A 44 16.10 9.61 11.37
C CYS A 44 15.11 10.75 11.70
N MET A 45 15.56 12.01 11.66
CA MET A 45 14.74 13.17 12.00
C MET A 45 14.02 13.71 10.77
N TRP A 46 12.81 13.19 10.52
CA TRP A 46 11.96 13.68 9.44
C TRP A 46 11.42 15.07 9.76
N SER A 47 11.31 15.90 8.74
CA SER A 47 10.68 17.21 8.81
C SER A 47 9.17 17.07 8.99
N ALA A 48 8.52 18.14 9.44
CA ALA A 48 7.06 18.17 9.57
C ALA A 48 6.34 17.93 8.24
N GLU A 49 6.88 18.45 7.13
CA GLU A 49 6.35 18.21 5.78
C GLU A 49 6.51 16.75 5.38
N GLU A 50 7.68 16.15 5.65
CA GLU A 50 7.90 14.76 5.31
C GLU A 50 6.98 13.81 6.07
N GLN A 51 6.79 14.11 7.36
CA GLN A 51 5.91 13.37 8.25
C GLN A 51 4.44 13.49 7.80
N ALA A 52 3.98 14.69 7.46
CA ALA A 52 2.61 14.92 7.01
C ALA A 52 2.29 14.16 5.71
N GLU A 53 3.26 14.07 4.78
CA GLU A 53 3.09 13.32 3.55
C GLU A 53 3.09 11.80 3.77
N ASP A 54 3.93 11.26 4.67
CA ASP A 54 3.84 9.84 5.04
C ASP A 54 2.50 9.51 5.70
N GLU A 55 2.01 10.37 6.59
CA GLU A 55 0.71 10.20 7.23
C GLU A 55 -0.44 10.21 6.20
N ARG A 56 -0.37 11.09 5.19
CA ARG A 56 -1.33 11.12 4.08
C ARG A 56 -1.31 9.82 3.27
N LEU A 57 -0.12 9.32 2.93
CA LEU A 57 0.06 8.06 2.19
C LEU A 57 -0.37 6.85 3.03
N GLN A 58 -0.06 6.84 4.32
CA GLN A 58 -0.50 5.82 5.27
C GLN A 58 -2.03 5.80 5.39
N ALA A 59 -2.68 6.96 5.47
CA ALA A 59 -4.13 7.05 5.49
C ALA A 59 -4.76 6.46 4.22
N ALA A 60 -4.14 6.65 3.04
CA ALA A 60 -4.59 6.03 1.80
C ALA A 60 -4.46 4.50 1.82
N VAL A 61 -3.35 3.97 2.36
CA VAL A 61 -3.17 2.51 2.54
C VAL A 61 -4.23 1.94 3.48
N ILE A 62 -4.50 2.60 4.61
CA ILE A 62 -5.53 2.18 5.57
C ILE A 62 -6.91 2.19 4.92
N ALA A 63 -7.27 3.26 4.20
CA ALA A 63 -8.55 3.33 3.51
C ALA A 63 -8.73 2.22 2.47
N ALA A 64 -7.68 1.89 1.70
CA ALA A 64 -7.71 0.79 0.74
C ALA A 64 -7.83 -0.58 1.42
N LEU A 65 -7.11 -0.81 2.52
CA LEU A 65 -7.21 -2.02 3.33
C LEU A 65 -8.62 -2.21 3.89
N ASP A 66 -9.22 -1.15 4.41
CA ASP A 66 -10.56 -1.20 4.99
C ASP A 66 -11.63 -1.43 3.93
N ALA A 67 -11.50 -0.84 2.75
CA ALA A 67 -12.38 -1.11 1.61
C ALA A 67 -12.33 -2.59 1.19
N VAL A 68 -11.13 -3.19 1.11
CA VAL A 68 -11.00 -4.64 0.85
C VAL A 68 -11.65 -5.46 1.97
N ARG A 69 -11.35 -5.16 3.24
CA ARG A 69 -11.83 -5.95 4.39
C ARG A 69 -13.34 -5.93 4.55
N THR A 70 -13.98 -4.82 4.20
CA THR A 70 -15.43 -4.62 4.31
C THR A 70 -16.19 -5.06 3.05
N HIS A 71 -15.48 -5.57 2.03
CA HIS A 71 -16.10 -6.00 0.78
C HIS A 71 -17.14 -7.12 1.00
N PRO A 72 -18.37 -7.01 0.44
CA PRO A 72 -19.44 -7.98 0.66
C PRO A 72 -19.07 -9.43 0.32
N ALA A 73 -18.27 -9.64 -0.73
CA ALA A 73 -17.82 -10.98 -1.13
C ALA A 73 -16.90 -11.66 -0.10
N LEU A 74 -16.31 -10.89 0.83
CA LEU A 74 -15.49 -11.42 1.92
C LEU A 74 -16.29 -11.63 3.23
N ALA A 75 -17.59 -11.37 3.24
CA ALA A 75 -18.44 -11.55 4.42
C ALA A 75 -18.68 -13.04 4.72
N GLY A 76 -17.81 -13.63 5.55
CA GLY A 76 -18.11 -14.83 6.35
C GLY A 76 -18.15 -16.20 5.65
N GLY A 77 -17.84 -16.30 4.36
CA GLY A 77 -17.79 -17.57 3.65
C GLY A 77 -16.55 -18.43 3.98
N PRO A 78 -16.63 -19.77 3.89
CA PRO A 78 -15.50 -20.68 4.15
C PRO A 78 -14.31 -20.45 3.21
N ASP A 79 -14.55 -19.88 2.03
CA ASP A 79 -13.53 -19.59 1.02
C ASP A 79 -13.03 -18.14 1.01
N ARG A 80 -13.41 -17.31 2.01
CA ARG A 80 -13.01 -15.89 2.11
C ARG A 80 -11.51 -15.70 1.86
N HIS A 81 -10.67 -16.46 2.56
CA HIS A 81 -9.22 -16.32 2.44
C HIS A 81 -8.72 -16.67 1.04
N LYS A 82 -9.26 -17.73 0.42
CA LYS A 82 -8.89 -18.11 -0.96
C LYS A 82 -9.32 -17.06 -1.96
N LEU A 83 -10.52 -16.49 -1.81
CA LEU A 83 -11.03 -15.43 -2.67
C LEU A 83 -10.18 -14.17 -2.57
N GLU A 84 -9.82 -13.75 -1.36
CA GLU A 84 -8.95 -12.59 -1.13
C GLU A 84 -7.57 -12.80 -1.75
N GLN A 85 -6.96 -13.98 -1.57
CA GLN A 85 -5.67 -14.31 -2.19
C GLN A 85 -5.74 -14.37 -3.73
N ALA A 86 -6.83 -14.89 -4.28
CA ALA A 86 -7.05 -14.93 -5.72
C ALA A 86 -7.21 -13.52 -6.31
N ALA A 87 -7.98 -12.66 -5.65
CA ALA A 87 -8.14 -11.26 -6.05
C ALA A 87 -6.83 -10.48 -5.95
N LEU A 88 -6.05 -10.68 -4.87
CA LEU A 88 -4.73 -10.09 -4.71
C LEU A 88 -3.77 -10.54 -5.82
N LYS A 89 -3.77 -11.83 -6.17
CA LYS A 89 -2.94 -12.35 -7.26
C LYS A 89 -3.31 -11.70 -8.59
N ALA A 90 -4.60 -11.65 -8.93
CA ALA A 90 -5.09 -11.04 -10.16
C ALA A 90 -4.73 -9.53 -10.22
N ALA A 91 -4.89 -8.82 -9.10
CA ALA A 91 -4.52 -7.41 -9.00
C ALA A 91 -3.02 -7.18 -9.25
N ARG A 92 -2.15 -8.02 -8.70
CA ARG A 92 -0.69 -7.94 -8.93
C ARG A 92 -0.33 -8.18 -10.39
N GLU A 93 -0.96 -9.15 -11.04
CA GLU A 93 -0.74 -9.41 -12.47
C GLU A 93 -1.14 -8.21 -13.34
N LEU A 94 -2.24 -7.54 -12.98
CA LEU A 94 -2.69 -6.33 -13.69
C LEU A 94 -1.77 -5.13 -13.47
N VAL A 95 -1.25 -4.93 -12.25
CA VAL A 95 -0.28 -3.86 -11.96
C VAL A 95 1.04 -4.12 -12.68
N ALA A 96 1.50 -5.37 -12.77
CA ALA A 96 2.75 -5.71 -13.46
C ALA A 96 2.66 -5.62 -15.00
N ALA A 97 1.44 -5.62 -15.56
CA ALA A 97 1.21 -5.58 -17.01
C ALA A 97 0.96 -4.17 -17.57
N GLY A 98 0.77 -3.17 -16.72
CA GLY A 98 0.57 -1.76 -17.08
C GLY A 98 1.83 -0.94 -16.88
#